data_AF-C8NID4-F1
#
_entry.id   AF-C8NID4-F1
#
_cell.length_a   1.000
_cell.length_b   1.000
_cell.length_c   1.000
_cell.angle_alpha   90.00
_cell.angle_beta   90.00
_cell.angle_gamma   90.00
#
_symmetry.space_group_name_H-M   'P 1'
#
loop_
_entity.id
_entity.type
_entity.pdbx_description
1 polymer ?
#
loop_
_entity_poly.entity_id
_entity_poly.type
_entity_poly.pdbx_seq_one_letter_code
_entity_poly.pdbx_strand_id
1 'polypeptide(L)'
;MENIKVNKAARESSGFKRYVEKEKSILDSWNQNTSKSKMYNMDDIAKLQHTENFTEKSLIHIFEGDINRKGRAGGYHYDMIEGTSGSIIEGTKGPVLNDAGIYEAKVEVNGMPKKANVKKSTFFPDHMSPQEVVDAINEAYETREFDTNSRNKYEGISKNGMKITMYLDSDEKIISAFPNSK
;
A
#
# COMPACT_ATOMS: atom_id res chain seq x y z
N MET A 1 -47.10 -0.72 2.68
CA MET A 1 -46.04 -1.09 3.65
C MET A 1 -45.85 -2.60 3.80
N GLU A 2 -46.83 -3.44 3.42
CA GLU A 2 -46.75 -4.91 3.47
C GLU A 2 -45.66 -5.52 2.58
N ASN A 3 -45.53 -5.07 1.33
CA ASN A 3 -44.56 -5.65 0.38
C ASN A 3 -43.09 -5.50 0.82
N ILE A 4 -42.75 -4.47 1.61
CA ILE A 4 -41.38 -4.28 2.10
C ILE A 4 -41.07 -5.27 3.24
N LYS A 5 -42.05 -5.55 4.11
CA LYS A 5 -41.91 -6.52 5.21
C LYS A 5 -41.83 -7.95 4.68
N VAL A 6 -42.64 -8.30 3.68
CA VAL A 6 -42.61 -9.62 3.04
C VAL A 6 -41.28 -9.87 2.32
N ASN A 7 -40.74 -8.87 1.61
CA ASN A 7 -39.43 -8.99 0.97
C ASN A 7 -38.27 -9.08 1.96
N LYS A 8 -38.37 -8.40 3.13
CA LYS A 8 -37.39 -8.52 4.20
C LYS A 8 -37.44 -9.92 4.85
N ALA A 9 -38.63 -10.41 5.17
CA ALA A 9 -38.82 -11.74 5.72
C ALA A 9 -38.35 -12.84 4.76
N ALA A 10 -38.61 -12.70 3.45
CA ALA A 10 -38.13 -13.63 2.43
C ALA A 10 -36.59 -13.66 2.31
N ARG A 11 -35.92 -12.50 2.44
CA ARG A 11 -34.45 -12.40 2.46
C ARG A 11 -33.84 -13.00 3.73
N GLU A 12 -34.51 -12.83 4.87
CA GLU A 12 -34.07 -13.41 6.14
C GLU A 12 -34.28 -14.94 6.16
N SER A 13 -35.41 -15.42 5.62
CA SER A 13 -35.70 -16.87 5.53
C SER A 13 -34.89 -17.60 4.47
N SER A 14 -34.41 -16.91 3.42
CA SER A 14 -33.59 -17.52 2.36
C SER A 14 -32.13 -17.74 2.75
N GLY A 15 -31.73 -17.31 3.95
CA GLY A 15 -30.33 -17.38 4.39
C GLY A 15 -29.41 -16.43 3.62
N PHE A 16 -29.94 -15.41 2.95
CA PHE A 16 -29.18 -14.47 2.11
C PHE A 16 -27.98 -13.86 2.83
N LYS A 17 -28.13 -13.53 4.12
CA LYS A 17 -27.02 -13.00 4.94
C LYS A 17 -25.84 -13.99 5.03
N ARG A 18 -26.12 -15.29 5.17
CA ARG A 18 -25.11 -16.36 5.22
C ARG A 18 -24.45 -16.58 3.86
N TYR A 19 -25.19 -16.37 2.76
CA TYR A 19 -24.61 -16.36 1.41
C TYR A 19 -23.65 -15.18 1.23
N VAL A 20 -24.03 -13.97 1.63
CA VAL A 20 -23.16 -12.78 1.56
C VAL A 20 -21.93 -12.94 2.46
N GLU A 21 -22.08 -13.46 3.67
CA GLU A 21 -20.95 -13.75 4.57
C GLU A 21 -20.02 -14.84 4.00
N LYS A 22 -20.59 -15.86 3.34
CA LYS A 22 -19.82 -16.91 2.67
C LYS A 22 -19.10 -16.38 1.43
N GLU A 23 -19.73 -15.52 0.63
CA GLU A 23 -19.09 -14.85 -0.51
C GLU A 23 -17.95 -13.94 -0.05
N LYS A 24 -18.16 -13.13 1.00
CA LYS A 24 -17.08 -12.34 1.61
C LYS A 24 -15.95 -13.22 2.12
N SER A 25 -16.26 -14.30 2.82
CA SER A 25 -15.26 -15.27 3.30
C SER A 25 -14.52 -15.98 2.16
N ILE A 26 -15.18 -16.27 1.04
CA ILE A 26 -14.56 -16.83 -0.16
C ILE A 26 -13.66 -15.78 -0.82
N LEU A 27 -14.09 -14.51 -0.89
CA LEU A 27 -13.28 -13.40 -1.42
C LEU A 27 -12.05 -13.16 -0.55
N ASP A 28 -12.23 -13.15 0.77
CA ASP A 28 -11.16 -13.02 1.75
C ASP A 28 -10.19 -14.21 1.65
N SER A 29 -10.72 -15.43 1.49
CA SER A 29 -9.91 -16.64 1.31
C SER A 29 -9.19 -16.68 -0.04
N TRP A 30 -9.80 -16.17 -1.10
CA TRP A 30 -9.15 -16.00 -2.40
C TRP A 30 -8.04 -14.98 -2.30
N ASN A 31 -8.30 -13.81 -1.71
CA ASN A 31 -7.29 -12.78 -1.43
C ASN A 31 -6.18 -13.27 -0.48
N GLN A 32 -6.43 -14.27 0.36
CA GLN A 32 -5.41 -14.90 1.19
C GLN A 32 -4.58 -15.95 0.43
N ASN A 33 -5.14 -16.60 -0.59
CA ASN A 33 -4.53 -17.73 -1.31
C ASN A 33 -3.92 -17.36 -2.68
N THR A 34 -4.35 -16.28 -3.33
CA THR A 34 -3.68 -15.72 -4.53
C THR A 34 -2.36 -15.02 -4.17
N SER A 35 -2.10 -14.81 -2.88
CA SER A 35 -0.90 -14.20 -2.28
C SER A 35 0.42 -14.95 -2.48
N LYS A 36 0.46 -16.07 -3.23
CA LYS A 36 1.72 -16.80 -3.46
C LYS A 36 2.48 -16.38 -4.71
N SER A 37 1.86 -15.70 -5.67
CA SER A 37 2.57 -15.15 -6.82
C SER A 37 2.44 -13.64 -6.82
N LYS A 38 3.56 -12.95 -6.59
CA LYS A 38 3.66 -11.52 -6.90
C LYS A 38 3.35 -11.33 -8.39
N MET A 39 2.52 -10.35 -8.72
CA MET A 39 1.92 -10.22 -10.06
C MET A 39 2.82 -9.49 -11.05
N TYR A 40 3.75 -8.68 -10.54
CA TYR A 40 4.64 -7.82 -11.32
C TYR A 40 6.09 -8.24 -11.12
N ASN A 41 6.98 -7.78 -11.98
CA ASN A 41 8.42 -8.02 -11.89
C ASN A 41 9.22 -6.73 -12.17
N MET A 42 10.54 -6.83 -12.13
CA MET A 42 11.44 -5.68 -12.32
C MET A 42 11.31 -5.01 -13.70
N ASP A 43 10.89 -5.73 -14.74
CA ASP A 43 10.66 -5.13 -16.07
C ASP A 43 9.44 -4.20 -16.07
N ASP A 44 8.45 -4.44 -15.21
CA ASP A 44 7.30 -3.55 -15.04
C ASP A 44 7.72 -2.24 -14.38
N ILE A 45 8.69 -2.30 -13.47
CA ILE A 45 9.28 -1.12 -12.81
C ILE A 45 10.09 -0.28 -13.79
N ALA A 46 10.85 -0.94 -14.68
CA ALA A 46 11.60 -0.25 -15.73
C ALA A 46 10.71 0.50 -16.75
N LYS A 47 9.41 0.17 -16.81
CA LYS A 47 8.44 0.77 -17.73
C LYS A 47 7.55 1.83 -17.08
N LEU A 48 7.76 2.15 -15.80
CA LEU A 48 6.99 3.17 -15.11
C LEU A 48 7.05 4.52 -15.83
N GLN A 49 5.90 5.15 -15.95
CA GLN A 49 5.72 6.46 -16.56
C GLN A 49 5.47 7.50 -15.47
N HIS A 50 5.68 8.78 -15.83
CA HIS A 50 5.41 9.92 -14.95
C HIS A 50 6.24 9.91 -13.66
N THR A 51 7.49 9.47 -13.75
CA THR A 51 8.41 9.36 -12.63
C THR A 51 9.26 10.62 -12.43
N GLU A 52 8.96 11.73 -13.11
CA GLU A 52 9.78 12.95 -13.08
C GLU A 52 9.77 13.63 -11.71
N ASN A 53 8.72 13.45 -10.91
CA ASN A 53 8.65 13.94 -9.52
C ASN A 53 9.47 13.08 -8.55
N PHE A 54 9.95 11.92 -8.97
CA PHE A 54 10.63 10.94 -8.13
C PHE A 54 12.14 11.01 -8.35
N THR A 55 12.89 10.84 -7.26
CA THR A 55 14.28 10.42 -7.39
C THR A 55 14.33 8.92 -7.70
N GLU A 56 15.32 8.45 -8.45
CA GLU A 56 15.54 7.02 -8.68
C GLU A 56 15.56 6.23 -7.36
N LYS A 57 16.24 6.78 -6.36
CA LYS A 57 16.29 6.22 -5.01
C LYS A 57 14.90 6.08 -4.37
N SER A 58 13.97 6.98 -4.64
CA SER A 58 12.62 6.90 -4.06
C SER A 58 11.81 5.75 -4.66
N LEU A 59 11.96 5.46 -5.96
CA LEU A 59 11.32 4.29 -6.58
C LEU A 59 11.83 3.01 -5.96
N ILE A 60 13.15 2.89 -5.79
CA ILE A 60 13.79 1.77 -5.05
C ILE A 60 13.23 1.70 -3.63
N HIS A 61 13.15 2.84 -2.93
CA HIS A 61 12.64 2.88 -1.56
C HIS A 61 11.18 2.41 -1.44
N ILE A 62 10.32 2.76 -2.40
CA ILE A 62 8.90 2.40 -2.41
C ILE A 62 8.71 0.94 -2.77
N PHE A 63 9.31 0.50 -3.88
CA PHE A 63 9.02 -0.78 -4.53
C PHE A 63 9.97 -1.91 -4.11
N GLU A 64 11.24 -1.60 -3.87
CA GLU A 64 12.25 -2.62 -3.60
C GLU A 64 12.71 -2.66 -2.14
N GLY A 65 12.61 -1.54 -1.41
CA GLY A 65 13.28 -1.33 -0.12
C GLY A 65 14.74 -0.92 -0.29
N ASP A 66 15.27 -0.13 0.66
CA ASP A 66 16.64 0.40 0.60
C ASP A 66 17.44 0.17 1.88
N ILE A 67 18.77 0.13 1.76
CA ILE A 67 19.70 0.13 2.89
C ILE A 67 20.35 1.51 2.98
N ASN A 68 20.14 2.22 4.10
CA ASN A 68 20.75 3.52 4.28
C ASN A 68 22.26 3.42 4.60
N ARG A 69 22.96 4.56 4.56
CA ARG A 69 24.42 4.67 4.84
C ARG A 69 24.86 4.10 6.19
N LYS A 70 23.94 3.83 7.13
CA LYS A 70 24.22 3.22 8.44
C LYS A 70 23.94 1.71 8.45
N GLY A 71 23.73 1.09 7.29
CA GLY A 71 23.44 -0.34 7.15
C GLY A 71 22.05 -0.73 7.66
N ARG A 72 21.06 0.18 7.63
CA ARG A 72 19.71 -0.09 8.16
C ARG A 72 18.70 -0.14 7.02
N ALA A 73 17.87 -1.18 7.04
CA ALA A 73 16.74 -1.33 6.14
C ALA A 73 15.72 -0.19 6.32
N GLY A 74 15.26 0.33 5.19
CA GLY A 74 14.26 1.39 5.02
C GLY A 74 13.29 1.03 3.89
N GLY A 75 12.21 1.81 3.78
CA GLY A 75 11.25 1.66 2.69
C GLY A 75 10.46 0.35 2.72
N TYR A 76 10.23 -0.17 1.52
CA TYR A 76 9.39 -1.30 1.14
C TYR A 76 7.92 -1.08 1.51
N HIS A 77 7.18 -0.54 0.55
CA HIS A 77 5.80 -0.04 0.69
C HIS A 77 4.83 -0.65 -0.33
N TYR A 78 5.27 -1.58 -1.18
CA TYR A 78 4.43 -2.33 -2.11
C TYR A 78 5.00 -3.73 -2.31
N ASP A 79 4.19 -4.78 -2.07
CA ASP A 79 4.67 -6.17 -1.94
C ASP A 79 4.35 -7.06 -3.15
N MET A 80 3.88 -6.49 -4.27
CA MET A 80 3.41 -7.26 -5.42
C MET A 80 4.43 -7.39 -6.57
N ILE A 81 5.69 -7.04 -6.34
CA ILE A 81 6.79 -7.14 -7.33
C ILE A 81 7.75 -8.26 -6.96
N GLU A 82 7.91 -9.23 -7.84
CA GLU A 82 8.89 -10.31 -7.74
C GLU A 82 10.31 -9.79 -8.00
N GLY A 83 11.29 -10.38 -7.31
CA GLY A 83 12.71 -10.04 -7.48
C GLY A 83 13.18 -8.81 -6.69
N THR A 84 12.34 -8.24 -5.82
CA THR A 84 12.70 -7.12 -4.96
C THR A 84 13.70 -7.51 -3.87
N SER A 85 14.54 -6.56 -3.46
CA SER A 85 15.43 -6.76 -2.31
C SER A 85 14.69 -6.88 -0.98
N GLY A 86 13.49 -6.30 -0.90
CA GLY A 86 12.61 -6.31 0.25
C GLY A 86 11.55 -7.41 0.20
N SER A 87 11.10 -7.81 1.39
CA SER A 87 10.00 -8.76 1.59
C SER A 87 9.25 -8.44 2.89
N ILE A 88 7.96 -8.81 2.93
CA ILE A 88 7.23 -8.89 4.18
C ILE A 88 7.74 -10.09 4.98
N ILE A 89 8.01 -9.89 6.27
CA ILE A 89 8.30 -11.00 7.19
C ILE A 89 7.03 -11.84 7.36
N GLU A 90 7.13 -13.14 7.10
CA GLU A 90 5.99 -14.07 7.11
C GLU A 90 5.19 -13.98 8.42
N GLY A 91 3.86 -14.02 8.31
CA GLY A 91 2.94 -13.92 9.44
C GLY A 91 2.82 -12.52 10.06
N THR A 92 3.47 -11.49 9.49
CA THR A 92 3.40 -10.12 10.03
C THR A 92 2.50 -9.15 9.27
N LYS A 93 1.97 -9.57 8.10
CA LYS A 93 0.98 -8.80 7.34
C LYS A 93 -0.29 -8.63 8.17
N GLY A 94 -0.60 -7.39 8.52
CA GLY A 94 -1.79 -7.03 9.27
C GLY A 94 -3.06 -7.06 8.41
N PRO A 95 -4.23 -6.91 9.03
CA PRO A 95 -5.47 -6.72 8.30
C PRO A 95 -5.44 -5.40 7.52
N VAL A 96 -6.34 -5.30 6.54
CA VAL A 96 -6.66 -4.03 5.88
C VAL A 96 -7.17 -3.03 6.93
N LEU A 97 -6.67 -1.80 6.87
CA LEU A 97 -6.90 -0.75 7.86
C LEU A 97 -8.00 0.24 7.43
N ASN A 98 -8.29 0.33 6.13
CA ASN A 98 -9.31 1.22 5.57
C ASN A 98 -9.85 0.70 4.23
N ASP A 99 -10.91 1.33 3.72
CA ASP A 99 -11.57 0.93 2.47
C ASP A 99 -10.66 1.03 1.24
N ALA A 100 -9.57 1.80 1.32
CA ALA A 100 -8.57 1.88 0.26
C ALA A 100 -7.71 0.61 0.16
N GLY A 101 -7.69 -0.27 1.17
CA GLY A 101 -6.90 -1.50 1.14
C GLY A 101 -5.50 -1.37 1.75
N ILE A 102 -5.22 -0.27 2.46
CA ILE A 102 -3.93 -0.04 3.12
C ILE A 102 -3.75 -1.04 4.26
N TYR A 103 -2.55 -1.59 4.42
CA TYR A 103 -2.21 -2.48 5.54
C TYR A 103 -0.81 -2.17 6.08
N GLU A 104 -0.46 -2.80 7.20
CA GLU A 104 0.87 -2.67 7.81
C GLU A 104 1.54 -4.02 7.97
N ALA A 105 2.85 -4.10 7.75
CA ALA A 105 3.63 -5.31 7.96
C ALA A 105 5.05 -5.02 8.46
N LYS A 106 5.71 -6.02 9.05
CA LYS A 106 7.16 -5.96 9.29
C LYS A 106 7.86 -6.39 8.01
N VAL A 107 9.02 -5.78 7.73
CA VAL A 107 9.75 -5.99 6.48
C VAL A 107 11.21 -6.25 6.76
N GLU A 108 11.85 -6.94 5.85
CA GLU A 108 13.30 -7.04 5.74
C GLU A 108 13.74 -6.60 4.35
N VAL A 109 14.99 -6.16 4.25
CA VAL A 109 15.63 -5.78 2.98
C VAL A 109 16.98 -6.47 2.94
N ASN A 110 17.22 -7.31 1.92
CA ASN A 110 18.39 -8.19 1.81
C ASN A 110 18.59 -9.05 3.08
N GLY A 111 17.50 -9.60 3.63
CA GLY A 111 17.51 -10.39 4.87
C GLY A 111 17.80 -9.59 6.15
N MET A 112 17.91 -8.26 6.06
CA MET A 112 18.07 -7.39 7.24
C MET A 112 16.71 -6.84 7.66
N PRO A 113 16.17 -7.24 8.84
CA PRO A 113 14.90 -6.74 9.30
C PRO A 113 14.97 -5.24 9.61
N LYS A 114 13.94 -4.50 9.20
CA LYS A 114 13.73 -3.12 9.63
C LYS A 114 13.58 -3.12 11.16
N LYS A 115 14.37 -2.30 11.86
CA LYS A 115 14.54 -2.36 13.32
C LYS A 115 13.22 -2.64 14.07
N ALA A 116 13.19 -3.78 14.76
CA ALA A 116 12.00 -4.36 15.40
C ALA A 116 11.27 -3.45 16.39
N ASN A 117 12.00 -2.54 17.04
CA ASN A 117 11.45 -1.63 18.06
C ASN A 117 10.89 -0.32 17.46
N VAL A 118 10.92 -0.11 16.14
CA VAL A 118 10.68 1.21 15.55
C VAL A 118 9.42 1.26 14.68
N LYS A 119 9.27 0.63 13.51
CA LYS A 119 8.05 0.86 12.68
C LYS A 119 7.75 -0.29 11.72
N LYS A 120 6.49 -0.75 11.70
CA LYS A 120 5.93 -1.45 10.54
C LYS A 120 5.98 -0.52 9.33
N SER A 121 6.14 -1.08 8.12
CA SER A 121 5.86 -0.32 6.90
C SER A 121 4.35 -0.32 6.68
N THR A 122 3.81 0.80 6.20
CA THR A 122 2.45 0.89 5.69
C THR A 122 2.49 0.70 4.18
N PHE A 123 1.59 -0.11 3.64
CA PHE A 123 1.66 -0.61 2.28
C PHE A 123 0.54 -0.06 1.41
N PHE A 124 0.90 0.20 0.15
CA PHE A 124 -0.09 0.38 -0.90
C PHE A 124 -0.87 -0.93 -1.12
N PRO A 125 -2.15 -0.84 -1.50
CA PRO A 125 -3.00 -2.01 -1.69
C PRO A 125 -2.47 -2.97 -2.76
N ASP A 126 -2.58 -4.28 -2.50
CA ASP A 126 -2.11 -5.33 -3.42
C ASP A 126 -2.84 -5.32 -4.78
N HIS A 127 -4.05 -4.77 -4.83
CA HIS A 127 -4.86 -4.73 -6.05
C HIS A 127 -4.46 -3.60 -7.01
N MET A 128 -3.65 -2.63 -6.55
CA MET A 128 -3.11 -1.59 -7.42
C MET A 128 -1.92 -2.16 -8.20
N SER A 129 -1.74 -1.72 -9.44
CA SER A 129 -0.52 -1.90 -10.22
C SER A 129 0.60 -0.96 -9.77
N PRO A 130 1.87 -1.24 -10.10
CA PRO A 130 2.98 -0.31 -9.85
C PRO A 130 2.74 1.08 -10.45
N GLN A 131 2.12 1.14 -11.64
CA GLN A 131 1.79 2.42 -12.28
C GLN A 131 0.71 3.16 -11.49
N GLU A 132 -0.36 2.49 -11.05
CA GLU A 132 -1.38 3.13 -10.21
C GLU A 132 -0.81 3.64 -8.89
N VAL A 133 0.22 2.98 -8.32
CA VAL A 133 0.94 3.48 -7.14
C VAL A 133 1.67 4.79 -7.47
N VAL A 134 2.38 4.86 -8.59
CA VAL A 134 3.05 6.09 -9.06
C VAL A 134 2.04 7.21 -9.30
N ASP A 135 0.94 6.90 -9.99
CA ASP A 135 -0.12 7.85 -10.31
C ASP A 135 -0.76 8.41 -9.04
N ALA A 136 -1.11 7.56 -8.08
CA ALA A 136 -1.67 7.99 -6.79
C ALA A 136 -0.71 8.90 -6.01
N ILE A 137 0.59 8.60 -6.02
CA ILE A 137 1.60 9.44 -5.37
C ILE A 137 1.71 10.80 -6.10
N ASN A 138 1.68 10.83 -7.43
CA ASN A 138 1.68 12.09 -8.19
C ASN A 138 0.44 12.93 -7.91
N GLU A 139 -0.74 12.32 -7.83
CA GLU A 139 -1.99 13.02 -7.47
C GLU A 139 -1.91 13.60 -6.05
N ALA A 140 -1.38 12.84 -5.10
CA ALA A 140 -1.14 13.37 -3.76
C ALA A 140 -0.05 14.44 -3.74
N TYR A 141 0.94 14.37 -4.63
CA TYR A 141 1.98 15.38 -4.74
C TYR A 141 1.40 16.71 -5.23
N GLU A 142 0.45 16.70 -6.17
CA GLU A 142 -0.24 17.91 -6.63
C GLU A 142 -1.06 18.60 -5.53
N THR A 143 -1.60 17.83 -4.59
CA THR A 143 -2.43 18.34 -3.48
C THR A 143 -1.68 18.47 -2.16
N ARG A 144 -0.35 18.33 -2.18
CA ARG A 144 0.47 18.20 -0.97
C ARG A 144 0.47 19.47 -0.12
N GLU A 145 0.38 19.28 1.19
CA GLU A 145 0.55 20.32 2.20
C GLU A 145 1.80 20.03 3.03
N PHE A 146 2.54 21.09 3.36
CA PHE A 146 3.75 20.98 4.16
C PHE A 146 3.42 20.75 5.64
N ASP A 147 4.02 19.72 6.24
CA ASP A 147 3.97 19.52 7.69
C ASP A 147 4.96 20.49 8.35
N THR A 148 4.43 21.58 8.92
CA THR A 148 5.23 22.64 9.56
C THR A 148 6.03 22.18 10.77
N ASN A 149 5.80 20.96 11.27
CA ASN A 149 6.57 20.35 12.36
C ASN A 149 7.70 19.43 11.84
N SER A 150 7.91 19.39 10.52
CA SER A 150 8.96 18.62 9.86
C SER A 150 9.87 19.53 9.06
N ARG A 151 11.02 19.00 8.63
CA ARG A 151 11.92 19.73 7.71
C ARG A 151 11.48 19.64 6.26
N ASN A 152 10.86 18.53 5.89
CA ASN A 152 10.62 18.20 4.48
C ASN A 152 9.52 17.15 4.28
N LYS A 153 8.63 16.99 5.27
CA LYS A 153 7.50 16.06 5.18
C LYS A 153 6.30 16.82 4.63
N TYR A 154 5.58 16.18 3.73
CA TYR A 154 4.35 16.66 3.14
C TYR A 154 3.31 15.54 3.19
N GLU A 155 2.03 15.94 3.21
CA GLU A 155 0.91 15.02 3.11
C GLU A 155 -0.04 15.50 2.01
N GLY A 156 -0.53 14.59 1.19
CA GLY A 156 -1.50 14.91 0.15
C GLY A 156 -2.53 13.80 -0.01
N ILE A 157 -3.55 14.04 -0.82
CA ILE A 157 -4.67 13.13 -1.04
C ILE A 157 -4.76 12.83 -2.54
N SER A 158 -4.64 11.56 -2.90
CA SER A 158 -4.87 11.09 -4.27
C SER A 158 -6.36 11.13 -4.64
N LYS A 159 -6.71 10.99 -5.92
CA LYS A 159 -8.11 11.09 -6.37
C LYS A 159 -9.02 10.01 -5.81
N ASN A 160 -8.47 8.86 -5.42
CA ASN A 160 -9.23 7.79 -4.76
C ASN A 160 -9.39 8.01 -3.23
N GLY A 161 -8.96 9.17 -2.71
CA GLY A 161 -9.07 9.52 -1.30
C GLY A 161 -7.95 8.98 -0.41
N MET A 162 -6.95 8.30 -0.99
CA MET A 162 -5.82 7.79 -0.22
C MET A 162 -4.91 8.94 0.20
N LYS A 163 -4.74 9.10 1.51
CA LYS A 163 -3.75 10.00 2.10
C LYS A 163 -2.35 9.40 1.95
N ILE A 164 -1.43 10.16 1.37
CA ILE A 164 -0.05 9.74 1.13
C ILE A 164 0.87 10.72 1.82
N THR A 165 1.79 10.19 2.64
CA THR A 165 2.88 10.96 3.21
C THR A 165 4.08 10.86 2.27
N MET A 166 4.74 11.99 2.03
CA MET A 166 5.96 12.06 1.24
C MET A 166 7.02 12.93 1.90
N TYR A 167 8.28 12.61 1.61
CA TYR A 167 9.43 13.43 1.94
C TYR A 167 10.03 13.97 0.65
N LEU A 168 10.27 15.28 0.61
CA LEU A 168 10.86 15.94 -0.56
C LEU A 168 12.30 16.35 -0.29
N ASP A 169 13.14 16.43 -1.31
CA ASP A 169 14.44 17.12 -1.23
C ASP A 169 14.31 18.62 -1.54
N SER A 170 15.44 19.31 -1.64
CA SER A 170 15.48 20.75 -1.93
C SER A 170 15.02 21.11 -3.34
N ASP A 171 15.02 20.15 -4.27
CA ASP A 171 14.56 20.33 -5.65
C ASP A 171 13.09 19.92 -5.80
N GLU A 172 12.39 19.79 -4.67
CA GLU A 172 11.01 19.30 -4.53
C GLU A 172 10.78 17.90 -5.09
N LYS A 173 11.84 17.10 -5.27
CA LYS A 173 11.72 15.70 -5.71
C LYS A 173 11.39 14.79 -4.54
N ILE A 174 10.55 13.80 -4.80
CA ILE A 174 10.17 12.77 -3.85
C ILE A 174 11.40 11.90 -3.57
N ILE A 175 11.75 11.79 -2.29
CA ILE A 175 12.82 10.90 -1.79
C ILE A 175 12.28 9.71 -1.00
N SER A 176 10.99 9.75 -0.61
CA SER A 176 10.24 8.65 0.01
C SER A 176 8.75 8.99 -0.03
N ALA A 177 7.90 8.00 -0.30
CA ALA A 177 6.45 8.14 -0.19
C ALA A 177 5.82 6.84 0.31
N PHE A 178 4.72 6.94 1.08
CA PHE A 178 3.97 5.79 1.58
C PHE A 178 2.54 6.19 1.96
N PRO A 179 1.58 5.25 1.88
CA PRO A 179 0.22 5.54 2.29
C PRO A 179 0.13 5.72 3.81
N ASN A 180 -0.74 6.61 4.24
CA ASN A 180 -1.04 6.82 5.65
C ASN A 180 -2.28 6.00 6.05
N SER A 181 -2.17 5.24 7.14
CA SER A 181 -3.27 4.42 7.68
C SER A 181 -4.29 5.21 8.52
N LYS A 182 -4.09 6.53 8.71
CA LYS A 182 -4.89 7.38 9.61
C LYS A 182 -5.52 8.60 8.93
#